data_AF-A0A969LPI1-F1
#
_entry.id   AF-A0A969LPI1-F1
#
_cell.length_a   1.000
_cell.length_b   1.000
_cell.length_c   1.000
_cell.angle_alpha   90.00
_cell.angle_beta   90.00
_cell.angle_gamma   90.00
#
_symmetry.space_group_name_H-M   'P 1'
#
loop_
_entity.id
_entity.type
_entity.pdbx_description
1 polymer ?
#
loop_
_entity_poly.entity_id
_entity_poly.type
_entity_poly.pdbx_seq_one_letter_code
_entity_poly.pdbx_strand_id
1 'polypeptide(L)'
;GFVIALLNETDDKKFDFIGLPYHEKYYTLIDSSAEIDIFYPRRISLTYTKKTPETAYLKQYNLPLDVGVQISYIDMLDVITIRENGYYYNQKDWVNFGYWSWKNIGDLLPFDYIPD
;
A
#
# COMPACT_ATOMS: atom_id res chain seq x y z
N GLY A 1 12.78 2.73 -6.96
CA GLY A 1 12.31 3.11 -5.61
C GLY A 1 10.84 2.73 -5.49
N PHE A 2 10.09 3.39 -4.61
CA PHE A 2 8.63 3.27 -4.61
C PHE A 2 8.05 4.18 -5.70
N VAL A 3 7.07 3.66 -6.41
CA VAL A 3 6.24 4.39 -7.37
C VAL A 3 4.81 4.28 -6.88
N ILE A 4 4.14 5.43 -6.75
CA ILE A 4 2.77 5.54 -6.23
C ILE A 4 1.89 5.99 -7.38
N ALA A 5 0.77 5.30 -7.58
CA ALA A 5 -0.24 5.64 -8.57
C ALA A 5 -1.65 5.53 -7.95
N LEU A 6 -2.61 6.30 -8.44
CA LEU A 6 -4.01 6.24 -8.03
C LEU A 6 -4.86 5.65 -9.14
N LEU A 7 -5.86 4.88 -8.77
CA LEU A 7 -6.87 4.44 -9.72
C LEU A 7 -7.51 5.65 -10.41
N ASN A 8 -7.67 5.56 -11.72
CA ASN A 8 -8.23 6.63 -12.54
C ASN A 8 -9.71 6.88 -12.19
N GLU A 9 -10.20 8.10 -12.44
CA GLU A 9 -11.59 8.48 -12.14
C GLU A 9 -12.61 7.76 -13.04
N THR A 10 -12.21 7.50 -14.28
CA THR A 10 -13.07 7.05 -15.38
C THR A 10 -12.80 5.61 -15.81
N ASP A 11 -11.63 5.07 -15.45
CA ASP A 11 -11.16 3.75 -15.86
C ASP A 11 -10.73 2.93 -14.62
N ASP A 12 -11.47 1.86 -14.34
CA ASP A 12 -11.28 0.98 -13.19
C ASP A 12 -10.08 0.03 -13.31
N LYS A 13 -9.33 0.11 -14.41
CA LYS A 13 -8.14 -0.71 -14.69
C LYS A 13 -6.88 0.10 -14.87
N LYS A 14 -7.00 1.43 -14.95
CA LYS A 14 -5.88 2.33 -15.16
C LYS A 14 -5.47 2.99 -13.84
N PHE A 15 -4.17 2.98 -13.57
CA PHE A 15 -3.58 3.75 -12.48
C PHE A 15 -2.75 4.91 -13.03
N ASP A 16 -3.04 6.13 -12.59
CA ASP A 16 -2.30 7.33 -12.95
C ASP A 16 -1.22 7.62 -11.90
N PHE A 17 0.02 7.80 -12.35
CA PHE A 17 1.15 8.08 -11.47
C PHE A 17 0.97 9.40 -10.71
N ILE A 18 1.21 9.37 -9.40
CA ILE A 18 1.33 10.58 -8.60
C ILE A 18 2.80 10.99 -8.59
N GLY A 19 3.15 12.04 -9.34
CA GLY A 19 4.50 12.59 -9.33
C GLY A 19 4.91 13.22 -7.99
N LEU A 20 3.92 13.70 -7.22
CA LEU A 20 4.10 14.35 -5.91
C LEU A 20 3.16 13.70 -4.88
N PRO A 21 3.60 12.65 -4.16
CA PRO A 21 2.76 11.97 -3.17
C PRO A 21 2.44 12.86 -1.95
N TYR A 22 3.30 13.83 -1.65
CA TYR A 22 3.11 14.80 -0.57
C TYR A 22 2.49 16.10 -1.07
N HIS A 23 1.52 16.03 -1.98
CA HIS A 23 0.78 17.21 -2.39
C HIS A 23 -0.32 17.52 -1.37
N GLU A 24 -0.53 18.79 -1.03
CA GLU A 24 -1.53 19.29 -0.07
C GLU A 24 -2.98 18.86 -0.33
N LYS A 25 -3.27 18.27 -1.49
CA LYS A 25 -4.59 17.70 -1.80
C LYS A 25 -4.86 16.36 -1.09
N TYR A 26 -3.82 15.71 -0.59
CA TYR A 26 -3.88 14.37 0.01
C TYR A 26 -3.66 14.39 1.52
N TYR A 27 -3.35 15.55 2.09
CA TYR A 27 -3.17 15.68 3.53
C TYR A 27 -3.55 17.06 4.04
N THR A 28 -4.00 17.14 5.29
CA THR A 28 -4.34 18.37 5.98
C THR A 28 -3.66 18.40 7.34
N LEU A 29 -3.10 19.56 7.70
CA LEU A 29 -2.54 19.78 9.03
C LEU A 29 -3.67 20.09 10.01
N ILE A 30 -3.65 19.41 11.16
CA ILE A 30 -4.51 19.78 12.27
C ILE A 30 -3.73 20.81 13.10
N ASP A 31 -4.13 22.08 12.95
CA ASP A 31 -3.42 23.30 13.40
C ASP A 31 -2.94 23.31 14.86
N SER A 32 -3.46 22.44 15.73
CA SER A 32 -3.18 22.48 17.18
C SER A 32 -2.51 21.22 17.77
N SER A 33 -2.40 20.12 17.04
CA SER A 33 -1.93 18.82 17.59
C SER A 33 -0.68 18.23 16.95
N ALA A 34 -0.08 18.91 15.96
CA ALA A 34 1.00 18.35 15.14
C ALA A 34 0.61 17.00 14.50
N GLU A 35 -0.68 16.84 14.24
CA GLU A 35 -1.25 15.67 13.57
C GLU A 35 -1.54 16.02 12.10
N ILE A 36 -1.36 15.03 11.24
CA ILE A 36 -1.62 15.12 9.81
C ILE A 36 -2.72 14.12 9.48
N ASP A 37 -3.82 14.62 8.95
CA ASP A 37 -4.83 13.78 8.33
C ASP A 37 -4.41 13.48 6.89
N ILE A 38 -4.34 12.21 6.53
CA ILE A 38 -4.13 11.76 5.16
C ILE A 38 -5.41 11.12 4.61
N PHE A 39 -5.71 11.42 3.35
CA PHE A 39 -6.82 10.79 2.64
C PHE A 39 -6.52 10.71 1.16
N TYR A 40 -6.66 9.49 0.62
CA TYR A 40 -6.62 9.25 -0.82
C TYR A 40 -8.00 8.78 -1.26
N PRO A 41 -8.67 9.49 -2.18
CA PRO A 41 -10.07 9.22 -2.53
C PRO A 41 -10.27 7.91 -3.31
N ARG A 42 -9.18 7.23 -3.70
CA ARG A 42 -9.20 6.05 -4.56
C ARG A 42 -8.08 5.10 -4.20
N ARG A 43 -8.23 3.85 -4.66
CA ARG A 43 -7.23 2.80 -4.52
C ARG A 43 -5.85 3.27 -4.98
N ILE A 44 -4.87 3.03 -4.14
CA ILE A 44 -3.46 3.32 -4.39
C ILE A 44 -2.82 2.05 -4.92
N SER A 45 -2.04 2.15 -5.99
CA SER A 45 -1.06 1.14 -6.38
C SER A 45 0.32 1.58 -5.92
N LEU A 46 0.98 0.69 -5.19
CA LEU A 46 2.35 0.87 -4.75
C LEU A 46 3.24 -0.16 -5.45
N THR A 47 4.17 0.33 -6.27
CA THR A 47 5.14 -0.51 -6.97
C THR A 47 6.54 -0.28 -6.43
N TYR A 48 7.18 -1.33 -5.94
CA TYR A 48 8.59 -1.31 -5.55
C TYR A 48 9.45 -1.92 -6.66
N THR A 49 10.29 -1.09 -7.27
CA THR A 49 11.03 -1.42 -8.49
C THR A 49 12.44 -1.95 -8.26
N LYS A 50 12.91 -2.01 -7.01
CA LYS A 50 14.28 -2.42 -6.69
C LYS A 50 14.42 -3.91 -6.32
N LYS A 51 13.33 -4.66 -6.26
CA LYS A 51 13.35 -6.08 -5.89
C LYS A 51 12.19 -6.82 -6.58
N THR A 52 12.45 -8.07 -6.93
CA THR A 52 11.43 -9.01 -7.39
C THR A 52 10.65 -9.58 -6.19
N PRO A 53 9.37 -9.95 -6.35
CA PRO A 53 8.64 -10.72 -5.34
C PRO A 53 9.25 -12.11 -5.14
N GLU A 54 9.06 -12.72 -3.98
CA GLU A 54 9.50 -14.11 -3.75
C GLU A 54 8.74 -15.09 -4.64
N THR A 55 9.43 -16.14 -5.08
CA THR A 55 8.83 -17.20 -5.91
C THR A 55 7.63 -17.87 -5.25
N ALA A 56 7.62 -17.98 -3.92
CA ALA A 56 6.50 -18.56 -3.17
C ALA A 56 5.21 -17.76 -3.37
N TYR A 57 5.28 -16.43 -3.29
CA TYR A 57 4.16 -15.54 -3.58
C TYR A 57 3.67 -15.74 -5.03
N LEU A 58 4.60 -15.75 -5.99
CA LEU A 58 4.23 -15.91 -7.41
C LEU A 58 3.54 -17.26 -7.67
N LYS A 59 4.03 -18.35 -7.08
CA LYS A 59 3.43 -19.67 -7.21
C LYS A 59 2.05 -19.75 -6.54
N GLN A 60 1.92 -19.24 -5.31
CA GLN A 60 0.67 -19.28 -4.55
C GLN A 60 -0.47 -18.55 -5.27
N TYR A 61 -0.17 -17.42 -5.92
CA TYR A 61 -1.16 -16.63 -6.65
C TYR A 61 -1.18 -16.90 -8.16
N ASN A 62 -0.50 -17.94 -8.64
CA ASN A 62 -0.41 -18.32 -10.06
C ASN A 62 0.00 -17.14 -10.98
N LEU A 63 0.98 -16.36 -10.54
CA LEU A 63 1.53 -15.21 -11.25
C LEU A 63 2.75 -15.62 -12.09
N PRO A 64 3.06 -14.88 -13.17
CA PRO A 64 4.27 -15.12 -13.95
C PRO A 64 5.53 -15.05 -13.08
N LEU A 65 6.45 -16.01 -13.26
CA LEU A 65 7.66 -16.12 -12.44
C LEU A 65 8.72 -15.06 -12.77
N ASP A 66 8.55 -14.37 -13.89
CA ASP A 66 9.41 -13.31 -14.43
C ASP A 66 8.97 -11.90 -13.99
N VAL A 67 7.97 -11.79 -13.11
CA VAL A 67 7.54 -10.50 -12.54
C VAL A 67 8.74 -9.83 -11.85
N GLY A 68 9.20 -8.72 -12.42
CA GLY A 68 10.40 -8.01 -11.98
C GLY A 68 10.19 -7.03 -10.81
N VAL A 69 8.94 -6.78 -10.41
CA VAL A 69 8.60 -5.73 -9.44
C VAL A 69 7.56 -6.21 -8.45
N GLN A 70 7.63 -5.66 -7.24
CA GLN A 70 6.64 -5.95 -6.21
C GLN A 70 5.50 -4.95 -6.31
N ILE A 71 4.26 -5.45 -6.36
CA ILE A 71 3.06 -4.60 -6.45
C ILE A 71 2.17 -4.91 -5.25
N SER A 72 1.76 -3.84 -4.58
CA SER A 72 0.78 -3.85 -3.50
C SER A 72 -0.30 -2.82 -3.80
N TYR A 73 -1.50 -3.02 -3.24
CA TYR A 73 -2.58 -2.06 -3.33
C TYR A 73 -3.02 -1.64 -1.93
N ILE A 74 -3.43 -0.39 -1.79
CA ILE A 74 -3.95 0.15 -0.53
C ILE A 74 -5.30 0.79 -0.82
N ASP A 75 -6.31 0.39 -0.06
CA ASP A 75 -7.57 1.11 0.04
C ASP A 75 -7.63 1.82 1.40
N MET A 76 -8.00 3.10 1.36
CA MET A 76 -8.33 3.87 2.56
C MET A 76 -9.84 3.92 2.70
N LEU A 77 -10.36 3.35 3.79
CA LEU A 77 -11.80 3.34 4.08
C LEU A 77 -12.27 4.67 4.67
N ASP A 78 -11.38 5.37 5.38
CA ASP A 78 -11.63 6.66 6.00
C ASP A 78 -10.28 7.43 6.13
N VAL A 79 -10.35 8.66 6.65
CA VAL A 79 -9.20 9.49 6.99
C VAL A 79 -8.31 8.78 8.02
N ILE A 80 -6.99 8.83 7.80
CA ILE A 80 -6.01 8.34 8.76
C ILE A 80 -5.24 9.53 9.32
N THR A 81 -5.29 9.68 10.63
CA THR A 81 -4.54 10.72 11.36
C THR A 81 -3.19 10.15 11.80
N ILE A 82 -2.09 10.82 11.43
CA ILE A 82 -0.71 10.45 11.73
C ILE A 82 -0.09 11.49 12.66
N ARG A 83 0.63 11.04 13.69
CA ARG A 83 1.43 11.87 14.61
C ARG A 83 2.87 11.99 14.13
N GLU A 84 3.57 13.01 14.62
CA GLU A 84 5.00 13.23 14.34
C GLU A 84 5.88 12.00 14.65
N ASN A 85 5.53 11.20 15.65
CA ASN A 85 6.25 9.99 16.02
C ASN A 85 5.95 8.78 15.11
N GLY A 86 5.15 8.95 14.06
CA GLY A 86 4.74 7.90 13.12
C GLY A 86 3.60 7.00 13.61
N TYR A 87 3.07 7.25 14.82
CA TYR A 87 1.85 6.59 15.28
C TYR A 87 0.66 7.09 14.48
N TYR A 88 -0.23 6.19 14.05
CA TYR A 88 -1.43 6.56 13.32
C TYR A 88 -2.67 5.88 13.89
N TYR A 89 -3.79 6.62 13.85
CA TYR A 89 -5.10 6.21 14.32
C TYR A 89 -5.85 5.40 13.27
N ASN A 90 -6.91 4.70 13.70
CA ASN A 90 -7.85 4.02 12.79
C ASN A 90 -7.18 3.07 11.80
N GLN A 91 -6.22 2.27 12.27
CA GLN A 91 -5.40 1.39 11.43
C GLN A 91 -6.24 0.39 10.61
N LYS A 92 -7.45 0.06 11.08
CA LYS A 92 -8.43 -0.75 10.35
C LYS A 92 -8.86 -0.16 9.01
N ASP A 93 -8.75 1.16 8.85
CA ASP A 93 -9.15 1.89 7.66
C ASP A 93 -8.01 1.94 6.62
N TRP A 94 -6.84 1.39 6.94
CA TRP A 94 -5.75 1.10 6.01
C TRP A 94 -5.79 -0.38 5.59
N VAL A 95 -6.32 -0.65 4.39
CA VAL A 95 -6.46 -2.02 3.89
C VAL A 95 -5.39 -2.31 2.82
N ASN A 96 -4.47 -3.22 3.13
CA ASN A 96 -3.41 -3.65 2.21
C ASN A 96 -3.80 -4.90 1.45
N PHE A 97 -3.41 -4.96 0.18
CA PHE A 97 -3.51 -6.13 -0.67
C PHE A 97 -2.22 -6.39 -1.44
N GLY A 98 -2.10 -7.58 -2.00
CA GLY A 98 -0.96 -7.97 -2.84
C GLY A 98 0.27 -8.33 -2.01
N TYR A 99 1.44 -7.97 -2.53
CA TYR A 99 2.70 -8.48 -2.02
C TYR A 99 2.97 -8.13 -0.54
N TRP A 100 2.71 -6.88 -0.12
CA TRP A 100 2.88 -6.47 1.27
C TRP A 100 1.95 -7.21 2.24
N SER A 101 0.68 -7.42 1.85
CA SER A 101 -0.25 -8.18 2.67
C SER A 101 0.21 -9.61 2.85
N TRP A 102 0.64 -10.27 1.76
CA TRP A 102 1.16 -11.63 1.82
C TRP A 102 2.42 -11.73 2.67
N LYS A 103 3.35 -10.79 2.50
CA LYS A 103 4.62 -10.80 3.22
C LYS A 103 4.42 -10.56 4.72
N ASN A 104 3.57 -9.59 5.09
CA ASN A 104 3.25 -9.32 6.49
C ASN A 104 2.58 -10.51 7.17
N ILE A 105 1.64 -11.19 6.49
CA ILE A 105 1.03 -12.41 7.02
C ILE A 105 2.10 -13.50 7.17
N GLY A 106 2.95 -13.70 6.15
CA GLY A 106 4.04 -14.67 6.21
C GLY A 106 5.02 -14.44 7.36
N ASP A 107 5.33 -13.17 7.68
CA ASP A 107 6.25 -12.80 8.77
C ASP A 107 5.62 -12.95 10.17
N LEU A 108 4.30 -13.00 10.26
CA LEU A 108 3.56 -13.25 11.51
C LEU A 108 3.35 -14.74 11.79
N LEU A 109 3.62 -15.60 10.81
CA LEU A 109 3.45 -17.03 10.97
C LEU A 109 4.68 -17.66 11.64
N PRO A 110 4.50 -18.72 12.45
CA PRO A 110 5.60 -19.51 12.97
C PRO A 110 6.53 -20.01 11.85
N PHE A 111 7.82 -20.17 12.17
CA PHE A 111 8.84 -20.63 11.22
C PHE A 111 8.52 -21.98 10.55
N ASP A 112 7.67 -22.79 11.17
CA ASP A 112 7.22 -24.12 10.71
C ASP A 112 5.87 -24.11 9.98
N TYR A 113 5.32 -22.93 9.66
CA TYR A 113 4.08 -22.85 8.88
C TYR A 113 4.31 -23.28 7.43
N ILE A 114 3.63 -24.34 7.04
CA ILE A 114 3.53 -24.81 5.65
C ILE A 114 2.11 -24.48 5.18
N PRO A 115 1.93 -23.55 4.22
CA PRO A 115 0.63 -23.36 3.61
C PRO A 115 0.24 -24.60 2.82
N ASP A 116 -0.86 -25.26 3.21
CA ASP A 116 -1.50 -26.37 2.50
C ASP A 116 -2.05 -25.94 1.13
#